data_AF-A0AA41UCB1-F1
#
_entry.id   AF-A0AA41UCB1-F1
#
_cell.length_a   1.000
_cell.length_b   1.000
_cell.length_c   1.000
_cell.angle_alpha   90.00
_cell.angle_beta   90.00
_cell.angle_gamma   90.00
#
_symmetry.space_group_name_H-M   'P 1'
#
loop_
_entity.id
_entity.type
_entity.pdbx_description
1 polymer ?
#
loop_
_entity_poly.entity_id
_entity_poly.type
_entity_poly.pdbx_seq_one_letter_code
_entity_poly.pdbx_strand_id
1 'polypeptide(L)' 'MNTQYKGFDITLTASDQWAARITRIATGKSFSQQPTAPLEAGADAALTRAKNIVDAFLALNGR' A
#
# COMPACT_ATOMS: atom_id res chain seq x y z
N MET A 1 -6.28 4.30 7.99
CA MET A 1 -7.10 3.12 7.62
C MET A 1 -6.20 1.90 7.55
N ASN A 2 -6.63 0.72 8.00
CA ASN A 2 -5.90 -0.54 7.83
C ASN A 2 -6.77 -1.51 7.03
N THR A 3 -6.19 -2.25 6.08
CA THR A 3 -6.87 -3.26 5.28
C THR A 3 -5.92 -4.35 4.83
N GLN A 4 -6.45 -5.53 4.52
CA GLN A 4 -5.68 -6.66 4.04
C GLN A 4 -5.94 -6.91 2.56
N TYR A 5 -4.87 -7.23 1.82
CA TYR A 5 -4.95 -7.53 0.40
C TYR A 5 -3.91 -8.59 0.01
N LYS A 6 -4.36 -9.74 -0.51
CA LYS A 6 -3.52 -10.83 -1.04
C LYS A 6 -2.38 -11.29 -0.10
N GLY A 7 -2.64 -11.34 1.21
CA GLY A 7 -1.64 -11.74 2.20
C GLY A 7 -0.70 -10.61 2.66
N PHE A 8 -1.05 -9.36 2.35
CA PHE A 8 -0.37 -8.16 2.83
C PHE A 8 -1.29 -7.32 3.71
N ASP A 9 -0.77 -6.86 4.84
CA ASP A 9 -1.38 -5.77 5.61
C ASP A 9 -0.99 -4.43 4.97
N ILE A 10 -1.99 -3.62 4.66
CA ILE A 10 -1.87 -2.29 4.09
C ILE A 10 -2.35 -1.27 5.13
N THR A 11 -1.43 -0.50 5.68
CA THR A 11 -1.75 0.62 6.58
C THR A 11 -1.63 1.93 5.82
N LEU A 12 -2.75 2.64 5.71
CA LEU A 12 -2.86 3.96 5.10
C LEU A 12 -2.86 5.03 6.19
N THR A 13 -1.87 5.91 6.12
CA THR A 13 -1.76 7.11 6.95
C THR A 13 -2.00 8.34 6.08
N ALA A 14 -2.88 9.23 6.53
CA ALA A 14 -3.17 10.49 5.86
C ALA A 14 -2.68 11.66 6.74
N SER A 15 -1.80 12.49 6.18
CA SER A 15 -1.44 13.82 6.70
C SER A 15 -1.62 14.84 5.56
N ASP A 16 -0.69 15.75 5.27
CA ASP A 16 -0.76 16.59 4.03
C ASP A 16 -0.53 15.78 2.74
N GLN A 17 -0.04 14.55 2.89
CA GLN A 17 0.15 13.58 1.84
C GLN A 17 -0.29 12.19 2.33
N TRP A 18 -0.58 11.29 1.39
CA TRP A 18 -0.92 9.91 1.72
C TRP A 18 0.33 9.03 1.75
N ALA A 19 0.50 8.21 2.79
CA ALA A 19 1.54 7.20 2.83
C ALA A 19 0.92 5.80 3.04
N ALA A 20 1.53 4.79 2.40
CA ALA A 20 1.19 3.39 2.62
C ALA A 20 2.38 2.61 3.16
N ARG A 21 2.12 1.87 4.24
CA ARG A 21 2.98 0.79 4.71
C ARG A 21 2.36 -0.54 4.30
N ILE A 22 3.11 -1.33 3.54
CA ILE A 22 2.68 -2.64 3.03
C ILE A 22 3.57 -3.70 3.69
N THR A 23 2.96 -4.64 4.39
CA THR A 23 3.66 -5.68 5.16
C THR A 23 3.21 -7.06 4.68
N ARG A 24 4.16 -7.91 4.29
CA ARG A 24 3.86 -9.30 3.91
C ARG A 24 3.64 -10.13 5.17
N ILE A 25 2.41 -10.58 5.40
CA ILE A 25 2.00 -11.28 6.64
C ILE A 25 2.88 -12.49 6.91
N ALA A 26 3.16 -13.29 5.87
CA ALA A 26 3.92 -14.53 6.00
C ALA A 26 5.38 -14.35 6.47
N THR A 27 5.96 -13.17 6.29
CA THR A 27 7.40 -12.95 6.55
C THR A 27 7.67 -11.78 7.50
N GLY A 28 6.65 -10.99 7.85
CA GLY A 28 6.81 -9.74 8.61
C GLY A 28 7.59 -8.64 7.87
N LYS A 29 8.11 -8.91 6.67
CA LYS A 29 8.85 -7.92 5.88
C LYS A 29 7.90 -6.84 5.38
N SER A 30 8.24 -5.58 5.66
CA SER A 30 7.47 -4.43 5.23
C SER A 30 8.28 -3.55 4.29
N PHE A 31 7.61 -2.99 3.30
CA PHE A 31 8.11 -1.85 2.56
C PHE A 31 7.13 -0.69 2.71
N SER A 32 7.69 0.51 2.90
CA SER A 32 6.93 1.75 2.98
C SER A 32 7.13 2.51 1.69
N GLN A 33 6.04 2.86 1.01
CA GLN A 33 6.11 3.82 -0.08
C GLN A 33 5.66 5.18 0.47
N GLN A 34 6.57 6.15 0.43
CA GLN A 34 6.25 7.53 0.74
C GLN A 34 5.57 8.20 -0.47
N PRO A 35 4.68 9.17 -0.22
CA PRO A 35 3.95 9.87 -1.26
C PRO A 35 4.85 10.59 -2.26
N THR A 36 4.43 10.57 -3.52
CA THR A 36 4.90 11.51 -4.57
C THR A 36 3.81 12.46 -5.05
N ALA A 37 2.57 12.36 -4.53
CA ALA A 37 1.42 13.14 -4.99
C ALA A 37 0.53 13.63 -3.83
N PRO A 38 -0.11 14.82 -3.96
CA PRO A 38 -1.07 15.36 -2.98
C PRO A 38 -2.30 14.47 -2.80
N LEU A 39 -2.96 14.63 -1.66
CA LEU A 39 -4.13 13.85 -1.22
C LEU A 39 -5.44 14.11 -1.98
N GLU A 40 -5.46 14.98 -3.00
CA GLU A 40 -6.69 15.43 -3.68
C GLU A 40 -7.55 14.30 -4.27
N ALA A 41 -6.99 13.10 -4.47
CA ALA A 41 -7.73 11.94 -4.97
C ALA A 41 -8.53 11.17 -3.89
N GLY A 42 -8.42 11.53 -2.60
CA GLY A 42 -9.15 10.89 -1.50
C GLY A 42 -8.63 9.50 -1.09
N ALA A 43 -9.19 8.96 -0.02
CA ALA A 43 -8.73 7.71 0.61
C ALA A 43 -8.86 6.47 -0.30
N ASP A 44 -9.90 6.41 -1.15
CA ASP A 44 -10.16 5.27 -2.04
C ASP A 44 -9.17 5.19 -3.21
N ALA A 45 -8.80 6.34 -3.80
CA ALA A 45 -7.76 6.36 -4.82
C ALA A 45 -6.41 5.94 -4.24
N ALA A 46 -6.14 6.35 -3.01
CA ALA A 46 -4.93 6.00 -2.29
C ALA A 46 -4.87 4.50 -1.98
N LEU A 47 -5.98 3.92 -1.50
CA LEU A 47 -6.12 2.48 -1.34
C LEU A 47 -5.93 1.72 -2.67
N THR A 48 -6.49 2.24 -3.76
CA THR A 48 -6.32 1.65 -5.10
C THR A 48 -4.85 1.63 -5.52
N ARG A 49 -4.10 2.72 -5.28
CA ARG A 49 -2.65 2.76 -5.53
C ARG A 49 -1.89 1.73 -4.68
N ALA A 50 -2.20 1.62 -3.40
CA ALA A 50 -1.59 0.60 -2.52
C ALA A 50 -1.78 -0.82 -3.07
N LYS A 51 -3.00 -1.15 -3.52
CA LYS A 51 -3.31 -2.46 -4.13
C LYS A 51 -2.51 -2.70 -5.42
N ASN A 52 -2.42 -1.69 -6.30
CA ASN A 52 -1.64 -1.79 -7.53
C ASN A 52 -0.15 -2.08 -7.27
N ILE A 53 0.41 -1.56 -6.17
CA ILE A 53 1.80 -1.83 -5.79
C ILE A 53 1.97 -3.27 -5.34
N VAL A 54 1.03 -3.81 -4.55
CA VAL A 54 1.02 -5.23 -4.18
C VAL A 54 0.93 -6.10 -5.43
N ASP A 55 0.07 -5.74 -6.38
CA ASP A 55 -0.09 -6.47 -7.64
C ASP A 55 1.18 -6.45 -8.48
N ALA A 56 1.82 -5.29 -8.63
CA ALA A 56 3.11 -5.17 -9.32
C ALA A 56 4.19 -6.00 -8.63
N PHE A 57 4.26 -5.97 -7.29
CA PHE A 57 5.20 -6.79 -6.53
C PHE A 57 5.00 -8.28 -6.80
N LEU A 58 3.75 -8.76 -6.76
CA LEU A 58 3.42 -10.16 -7.02
C LEU A 58 3.69 -10.58 -8.47
N ALA A 59 3.44 -9.68 -9.43
CA ALA A 59 3.75 -9.92 -10.84
C ALA A 59 5.26 -10.03 -11.09
N LEU A 60 6.07 -9.24 -10.40
CA LEU A 60 7.53 -9.25 -10.52
C LEU A 60 8.22 -10.40 -9.79
N ASN A 61 7.63 -10.90 -8.70
CA ASN A 61 8.28 -11.89 -7.81
C ASN A 61 7.69 -13.30 -7.90
N GLY A 62 6.75 -13.56 -8.81
CA GLY A 62 6.24 -14.91 -9.06
C GLY A 62 5.60 -15.56 -7.85
N ARG A 63 4.46 -15.01 -7.39
CA ARG A 63 3.50 -15.55 -6.41
C ARG A 63 4.06 -16.19 -5.13
#